data_AF-A0A2N3DI24-F1
#
_entry.id   AF-A0A2N3DI24-F1
#
_cell.length_a   1.000
_cell.length_b   1.000
_cell.length_c   1.000
_cell.angle_alpha   90.00
_cell.angle_beta   90.00
_cell.angle_gamma   90.00
#
_symmetry.space_group_name_H-M   'P 1'
#
loop_
_entity.id
_entity.type
_entity.pdbx_description
1 polymer ?
#
loop_
_entity_poly.entity_id
_entity_poly.type
_entity_poly.pdbx_seq_one_letter_code
_entity_poly.pdbx_strand_id
1 'polypeptide(L)'
;MTSNPGGGWKVFADGDVSENVPLWKALAQFTSDDLDEGLKSNAAIINQAKPIFARYYNAAFIVSMAFGFLFVIFLFAMLLSAPSKSADLFAFLTLATLAATAAPHLWRQLYQYGLKTPDAPLPLPYSPDGQFDEFLGYLQKASGPQAYYISRFGKRRMFLNRRQFFGRLRYFLFSEHSADRALVMRFRTGHSLPGDIFLHRDDVDKILSTAKPKRKGGPGRNSKYRYAEAIIALIGDPRLGALDLNDRVASVRTIKERLAEWFEVNADASGDVPRGDQLSPYAEKIVDHLKSLPPVQGG
;
A
#
# COMPACT_ATOMS: atom_id res chain seq x y z
N MET A 1 -15.55 54.73 12.52
CA MET A 1 -15.01 53.48 13.11
C MET A 1 -16.18 52.56 13.40
N THR A 2 -16.48 51.63 12.49
CA THR A 2 -17.49 50.58 12.69
C THR A 2 -16.93 49.31 12.07
N SER A 3 -16.35 48.47 12.92
CA SER A 3 -15.83 47.15 12.58
C SER A 3 -16.98 46.23 12.20
N ASN A 4 -16.93 45.69 10.99
CA ASN A 4 -17.88 44.71 10.47
C ASN A 4 -17.65 43.36 11.16
N PRO A 5 -18.59 42.80 11.94
CA PRO A 5 -18.45 41.49 12.56
C PRO A 5 -18.96 40.42 11.59
N GLY A 6 -18.21 40.20 10.50
CA GLY A 6 -18.58 39.21 9.47
C GLY A 6 -17.40 38.37 8.95
N GLY A 7 -16.18 38.62 9.44
CA GLY A 7 -14.96 37.96 8.95
C GLY A 7 -14.62 36.63 9.63
N GLY A 8 -15.62 35.85 10.04
CA GLY A 8 -15.43 34.81 11.05
C GLY A 8 -15.69 33.36 10.67
N TRP A 9 -16.06 32.99 9.44
CA TRP A 9 -16.30 31.58 9.08
C TRP A 9 -15.94 31.26 7.62
N LYS A 10 -14.75 31.65 7.17
CA LYS A 10 -14.10 30.86 6.11
C LYS A 10 -13.61 29.58 6.78
N VAL A 11 -14.48 28.57 6.82
CA VAL A 11 -14.05 27.18 6.99
C VAL A 11 -13.12 26.91 5.82
N PHE A 12 -11.81 26.99 6.07
CA PHE A 12 -10.81 26.47 5.15
C PHE A 12 -11.18 25.00 4.94
N ALA A 13 -11.80 24.70 3.80
CA ALA A 13 -11.89 23.34 3.33
C ALA A 13 -10.44 22.91 3.14
N ASP A 14 -9.95 22.02 4.02
CA ASP A 14 -8.60 21.50 3.93
C ASP A 14 -8.48 20.73 2.60
N GLY A 15 -7.85 21.38 1.62
CA GLY A 15 -7.43 20.84 0.33
C GLY A 15 -8.50 20.83 -0.78
N ASP A 16 -8.00 20.85 -2.02
CA ASP A 16 -8.84 20.71 -3.21
C ASP A 16 -9.49 19.31 -3.22
N VAL A 17 -10.78 19.24 -3.55
CA VAL A 17 -11.52 17.96 -3.62
C VAL A 17 -10.86 17.02 -4.63
N SER A 18 -10.17 17.58 -5.64
CA SER A 18 -9.41 16.86 -6.65
C SER A 18 -8.26 15.99 -6.08
N GLU A 19 -7.75 16.33 -4.88
CA GLU A 19 -6.65 15.62 -4.24
C GLU A 19 -7.08 14.40 -3.41
N ASN A 20 -8.38 14.27 -3.14
CA ASN A 20 -8.91 13.23 -2.25
C ASN A 20 -9.26 11.97 -3.06
N VAL A 21 -8.39 10.95 -3.03
CA VAL A 21 -8.68 9.68 -3.71
C VAL A 21 -9.30 8.68 -2.73
N PRO A 22 -10.52 8.18 -2.97
CA PRO A 22 -11.13 7.16 -2.12
C PRO A 22 -10.27 5.90 -2.06
N LEU A 23 -10.16 5.32 -0.87
CA LEU A 23 -9.29 4.17 -0.59
C LEU A 23 -9.65 2.95 -1.43
N TRP A 24 -10.95 2.70 -1.60
CA TRP A 24 -11.48 1.61 -2.44
C TRP A 24 -11.09 1.79 -3.91
N LYS A 25 -11.08 3.04 -4.40
CA LYS A 25 -10.69 3.39 -5.76
C LYS A 25 -9.18 3.26 -5.96
N ALA A 26 -8.38 3.70 -4.98
CA ALA A 26 -6.93 3.56 -5.01
C ALA A 26 -6.50 2.08 -5.05
N LEU A 27 -7.19 1.21 -4.29
CA LEU A 27 -6.95 -0.23 -4.37
C LEU A 27 -7.36 -0.81 -5.73
N ALA A 28 -8.50 -0.39 -6.29
CA ALA A 28 -8.92 -0.88 -7.61
C ALA A 28 -7.90 -0.54 -8.71
N GLN A 29 -7.37 0.70 -8.70
CA GLN A 29 -6.30 1.14 -9.61
C GLN A 29 -4.96 0.43 -9.39
N PHE A 30 -4.74 -0.09 -8.19
CA PHE A 30 -3.56 -0.89 -7.86
C PHE A 30 -3.70 -2.33 -8.36
N THR A 31 -4.93 -2.87 -8.33
CA THR A 31 -5.26 -4.24 -8.68
C THR A 31 -5.35 -4.48 -10.20
N SER A 32 -5.91 -3.54 -10.96
CA SER A 32 -6.03 -3.64 -12.43
C SER A 32 -5.82 -2.28 -13.10
N ASP A 33 -5.36 -2.32 -14.36
CA ASP A 33 -5.31 -1.15 -15.24
C ASP A 33 -6.73 -0.68 -15.63
N ASP A 34 -7.70 -1.60 -15.64
CA ASP A 34 -9.13 -1.29 -15.77
C ASP A 34 -9.74 -1.10 -14.38
N LEU A 35 -10.27 0.11 -14.14
CA LEU A 35 -10.88 0.47 -12.87
C LEU A 35 -12.09 -0.42 -12.55
N ASP A 36 -12.94 -0.73 -13.54
CA ASP A 36 -14.18 -1.47 -13.30
C ASP A 36 -13.89 -2.94 -12.97
N GLU A 37 -12.88 -3.50 -13.62
CA GLU A 37 -12.37 -4.83 -13.30
C GLU A 37 -11.78 -4.87 -11.88
N GLY A 38 -10.97 -3.86 -11.51
CA GLY A 38 -10.40 -3.74 -10.18
C GLY A 38 -11.47 -3.62 -9.09
N LEU A 39 -12.51 -2.83 -9.33
CA LEU A 39 -13.65 -2.68 -8.41
C LEU A 39 -14.41 -4.00 -8.22
N LYS A 40 -14.67 -4.71 -9.33
CA LYS A 40 -15.36 -6.00 -9.30
C LYS A 40 -14.55 -7.06 -8.55
N SER A 41 -13.23 -7.10 -8.77
CA SER A 41 -12.32 -8.02 -8.07
C SER A 41 -12.31 -7.74 -6.56
N ASN A 42 -12.14 -6.48 -6.17
CA ASN A 42 -12.15 -6.06 -4.77
C ASN A 42 -13.48 -6.40 -4.08
N ALA A 43 -14.60 -6.15 -4.75
CA ALA A 43 -15.92 -6.47 -4.23
C ALA A 43 -16.11 -7.98 -4.04
N ALA A 44 -15.58 -8.83 -4.94
CA ALA A 44 -15.66 -10.28 -4.83
C ALA A 44 -14.96 -10.79 -3.56
N ILE A 45 -13.74 -10.30 -3.29
CA ILE A 45 -12.96 -10.66 -2.09
C ILE A 45 -13.71 -10.24 -0.82
N ILE A 46 -14.21 -9.00 -0.78
CA ILE A 46 -14.95 -8.48 0.38
C ILE A 46 -16.24 -9.27 0.61
N ASN A 47 -16.99 -9.57 -0.45
CA ASN A 47 -18.25 -10.30 -0.37
C ASN A 47 -18.08 -11.76 0.05
N GLN A 48 -16.94 -12.38 -0.21
CA GLN A 48 -16.64 -13.72 0.28
C GLN A 48 -16.51 -13.75 1.81
N ALA A 49 -15.85 -12.75 2.40
CA ALA A 49 -15.65 -12.67 3.84
C ALA A 49 -16.87 -12.11 4.60
N LYS A 50 -17.64 -11.22 3.98
CA LYS A 50 -18.71 -10.41 4.60
C LYS A 50 -19.78 -11.19 5.39
N PRO A 51 -20.37 -12.30 4.91
CA PRO A 51 -21.60 -12.84 5.50
C PRO A 51 -21.47 -13.21 6.98
N ILE A 52 -20.32 -13.75 7.37
CA ILE A 52 -20.04 -14.15 8.76
C ILE A 52 -20.02 -12.91 9.66
N PHE A 53 -19.26 -11.87 9.28
CA PHE A 53 -19.09 -10.67 10.10
C PHE A 53 -20.31 -9.76 10.11
N ALA A 54 -21.05 -9.68 9.00
CA ALA A 54 -22.28 -8.89 8.92
C ALA A 54 -23.35 -9.41 9.90
N ARG A 55 -23.48 -10.72 10.08
CA ARG A 55 -24.40 -11.32 11.06
C ARG A 55 -24.07 -10.90 12.49
N TYR A 56 -22.81 -11.03 12.90
CA TYR A 56 -22.37 -10.62 14.25
C TYR A 56 -22.48 -9.11 14.46
N TYR A 57 -22.18 -8.31 13.43
CA TYR A 57 -22.38 -6.87 13.47
C TYR A 57 -23.84 -6.49 13.70
N ASN A 58 -24.75 -7.05 12.91
CA ASN A 58 -26.17 -6.77 13.01
C ASN A 58 -26.73 -7.21 14.36
N ALA A 59 -26.33 -8.40 14.84
CA ALA A 59 -26.72 -8.87 16.17
C ALA A 59 -26.21 -7.93 17.28
N ALA A 60 -24.94 -7.53 17.24
CA ALA A 60 -24.38 -6.57 18.19
C ALA A 60 -25.15 -5.24 18.17
N PHE A 61 -25.46 -4.73 16.97
CA PHE A 61 -26.22 -3.50 16.81
C PHE A 61 -27.64 -3.60 17.38
N ILE A 62 -28.37 -4.69 17.08
CA ILE A 62 -29.73 -4.92 17.58
C ILE A 62 -29.73 -5.05 19.10
N VAL A 63 -28.81 -5.84 19.67
CA VAL A 63 -28.67 -6.02 21.12
C VAL A 63 -28.38 -4.68 21.81
N SER A 64 -27.40 -3.93 21.31
CA SER A 64 -27.06 -2.62 21.84
C SER A 64 -28.21 -1.62 21.72
N MET A 65 -28.98 -1.65 20.64
CA MET A 65 -30.16 -0.78 20.48
C MET A 65 -31.29 -1.14 21.46
N ALA A 66 -31.59 -2.44 21.63
CA ALA A 66 -32.63 -2.90 22.55
C ALA A 66 -32.29 -2.56 24.00
N PHE A 67 -31.06 -2.86 24.45
CA PHE A 67 -30.63 -2.52 25.80
C PHE A 67 -30.43 -1.02 26.00
N GLY A 68 -30.02 -0.28 24.95
CA GLY A 68 -29.90 1.17 25.00
C GLY A 68 -31.25 1.85 25.18
N PHE A 69 -32.29 1.33 24.53
CA PHE A 69 -33.66 1.80 24.74
C PHE A 69 -34.15 1.52 26.18
N LEU A 70 -33.91 0.32 26.70
CA LEU A 70 -34.24 -0.01 28.10
C LEU A 70 -33.46 0.85 29.10
N PHE A 71 -32.19 1.13 28.82
CA PHE A 71 -31.36 2.02 29.62
C PHE A 71 -32.01 3.41 29.75
N VAL A 72 -32.47 3.99 28.64
CA VAL A 72 -33.16 5.29 28.67
C VAL A 72 -34.44 5.22 29.52
N ILE A 73 -35.24 4.16 29.38
CA ILE A 73 -36.46 3.97 30.19
C ILE A 73 -36.13 3.91 31.67
N PHE A 74 -35.17 3.07 32.07
CA PHE A 74 -34.80 2.91 33.47
C PHE A 74 -34.13 4.15 34.06
N LEU A 75 -33.38 4.90 33.24
CA LEU A 75 -32.83 6.19 33.64
C LEU A 75 -33.93 7.21 33.93
N PHE A 76 -34.96 7.30 33.08
CA PHE A 76 -36.13 8.15 33.36
C PHE A 76 -36.90 7.70 34.60
N ALA A 77 -37.11 6.39 34.77
CA ALA A 77 -37.78 5.85 35.96
C ALA A 77 -36.99 6.16 37.24
N MET A 78 -35.66 6.05 37.20
CA MET A 78 -34.79 6.46 38.31
C MET A 78 -34.92 7.95 38.62
N LEU A 79 -34.87 8.81 37.60
CA LEU A 79 -34.99 10.27 37.76
C LEU A 79 -36.32 10.71 38.39
N LEU A 80 -37.39 9.97 38.13
CA LEU A 80 -38.73 10.25 38.66
C LEU A 80 -39.01 9.55 40.01
N SER A 81 -38.14 8.63 40.43
CA SER A 81 -38.35 7.85 41.65
C SER A 81 -37.96 8.64 42.90
N ALA A 82 -38.85 8.64 43.90
CA ALA A 82 -38.48 9.10 45.23
C ALA A 82 -37.46 8.14 45.88
N PRO A 83 -36.58 8.62 46.80
CA PRO A 83 -35.61 7.77 47.50
C PRO A 83 -36.31 6.59 48.20
N SER A 84 -36.15 5.40 47.63
CA SER A 84 -36.89 4.19 48.02
C SER A 84 -36.22 2.95 47.45
N LYS A 85 -36.63 1.76 47.90
CA LYS A 85 -36.18 0.47 47.34
C LYS A 85 -36.45 0.36 45.82
N SER A 86 -37.45 1.07 45.30
CA SER A 86 -37.73 1.12 43.87
C SER A 86 -36.67 1.91 43.11
N ALA A 87 -36.15 3.00 43.69
CA ALA A 87 -35.04 3.76 43.13
C ALA A 87 -33.76 2.92 43.06
N ASP A 88 -33.47 2.11 44.08
CA ASP A 88 -32.33 1.19 44.09
C ASP A 88 -32.43 0.13 42.97
N LEU A 89 -33.63 -0.41 42.74
CA LEU A 89 -33.90 -1.34 41.64
C LEU A 89 -33.67 -0.66 40.29
N PHE A 90 -34.21 0.54 40.07
CA PHE A 90 -33.99 1.27 38.82
C PHE A 90 -32.52 1.65 38.63
N ALA A 91 -31.78 1.91 39.71
CA ALA A 91 -30.34 2.11 39.65
C ALA A 91 -29.59 0.87 39.17
N PHE A 92 -29.89 -0.29 39.75
CA PHE A 92 -29.32 -1.54 39.29
C PHE A 92 -29.65 -1.82 37.81
N LEU A 93 -30.92 -1.67 37.42
CA LEU A 93 -31.37 -1.91 36.04
C LEU A 93 -30.74 -0.95 35.03
N THR A 94 -30.56 0.32 35.40
CA THR A 94 -29.88 1.33 34.59
C THR A 94 -28.42 0.92 34.34
N LEU A 95 -27.69 0.51 35.38
CA LEU A 95 -26.31 0.04 35.24
C LEU A 95 -26.21 -1.24 34.41
N ALA A 96 -27.09 -2.22 34.66
CA ALA A 96 -27.11 -3.48 33.94
C ALA A 96 -27.38 -3.29 32.44
N THR A 97 -28.36 -2.46 32.09
CA THR A 97 -28.70 -2.15 30.69
C THR A 97 -27.64 -1.30 29.99
N LEU A 98 -26.98 -0.37 30.70
CA LEU A 98 -25.82 0.34 30.17
C LEU A 98 -24.67 -0.62 29.83
N ALA A 99 -24.35 -1.54 30.74
CA ALA A 99 -23.32 -2.54 30.51
C ALA A 99 -23.68 -3.46 29.32
N ALA A 100 -24.92 -3.93 29.26
CA ALA A 100 -25.42 -4.76 28.15
C ALA A 100 -25.42 -4.01 26.80
N THR A 101 -25.61 -2.69 26.82
CA THR A 101 -25.51 -1.83 25.63
C THR A 101 -24.07 -1.73 25.12
N ALA A 102 -23.10 -1.55 26.01
CA ALA A 102 -21.70 -1.34 25.65
C ALA A 102 -20.93 -2.64 25.34
N ALA A 103 -21.30 -3.75 25.98
CA ALA A 103 -20.57 -5.02 25.91
C ALA A 103 -20.32 -5.53 24.47
N PRO A 104 -21.30 -5.52 23.54
CA PRO A 104 -21.06 -5.98 22.17
C PRO A 104 -20.02 -5.13 21.43
N HIS A 105 -19.99 -3.81 21.65
CA HIS A 105 -19.01 -2.90 21.04
C HIS A 105 -17.61 -3.11 21.59
N LEU A 106 -17.49 -3.31 22.91
CA LEU A 106 -16.23 -3.67 23.56
C LEU A 106 -15.71 -5.01 23.03
N TRP A 107 -16.57 -6.01 22.94
CA TRP A 107 -16.21 -7.32 22.40
C TRP A 107 -15.71 -7.25 20.95
N ARG A 108 -16.40 -6.46 20.12
CA ARG A 108 -15.98 -6.20 18.73
C ARG A 108 -14.63 -5.50 18.66
N GLN A 109 -14.41 -4.48 19.50
CA GLN A 109 -13.13 -3.76 19.57
C GLN A 109 -12.00 -4.71 19.95
N LEU A 110 -12.24 -5.57 20.95
CA LEU A 110 -11.29 -6.59 21.41
C LEU A 110 -11.02 -7.65 20.35
N TYR A 111 -12.04 -8.13 19.64
CA TYR A 111 -11.87 -9.06 18.54
C TYR A 111 -11.01 -8.43 17.42
N GLN A 112 -11.34 -7.19 17.05
CA GLN A 112 -10.71 -6.54 15.90
C GLN A 112 -9.26 -6.15 16.14
N TYR A 113 -8.92 -5.67 17.35
CA TYR A 113 -7.59 -5.11 17.65
C TYR A 113 -6.84 -5.82 18.79
N GLY A 114 -7.46 -6.77 19.48
CA GLY A 114 -6.90 -7.43 20.66
C GLY A 114 -7.06 -6.59 21.94
N LEU A 115 -6.65 -7.21 23.07
CA LEU A 115 -6.61 -6.56 24.38
C LEU A 115 -5.50 -5.51 24.50
N LYS A 116 -4.38 -5.75 23.81
CA LYS A 116 -3.24 -4.84 23.75
C LYS A 116 -3.23 -4.11 22.42
N THR A 117 -2.69 -2.89 22.41
CA THR A 117 -2.47 -2.17 21.15
C THR A 117 -1.55 -3.00 20.25
N PRO A 118 -1.96 -3.34 19.02
CA PRO A 118 -1.15 -4.17 18.15
C PRO A 118 0.06 -3.38 17.60
N ASP A 119 1.23 -4.00 17.65
CA ASP A 119 2.47 -3.47 17.07
C ASP A 119 2.73 -4.00 15.66
N ALA A 120 2.01 -5.04 15.25
CA ALA A 120 2.00 -5.59 13.90
C ALA A 120 0.55 -5.91 13.46
N PRO A 121 0.29 -6.03 12.14
CA PRO A 121 -1.01 -6.47 11.63
C PRO A 121 -1.43 -7.82 12.21
N LEU A 122 -2.66 -7.91 12.68
CA LEU A 122 -3.22 -9.15 13.23
C LEU A 122 -3.53 -10.15 12.10
N PRO A 123 -3.53 -11.47 12.38
CA PRO A 123 -3.89 -12.48 11.39
C PRO A 123 -5.30 -12.27 10.86
N LEU A 124 -5.48 -12.52 9.57
CA LEU A 124 -6.79 -12.43 8.91
C LEU A 124 -7.65 -13.65 9.30
N PRO A 125 -8.95 -13.46 9.53
CA PRO A 125 -9.90 -14.55 9.76
C PRO A 125 -10.41 -15.19 8.45
N TYR A 126 -9.87 -14.79 7.30
CA TYR A 126 -10.20 -15.27 5.95
C TYR A 126 -8.91 -15.42 5.14
N SER A 127 -9.00 -16.07 3.97
CA SER A 127 -7.86 -16.26 3.06
C SER A 127 -7.23 -14.92 2.69
N PRO A 128 -5.90 -14.78 2.84
CA PRO A 128 -5.20 -13.56 2.43
C PRO A 128 -5.28 -13.39 0.91
N ASP A 129 -5.38 -12.15 0.46
CA ASP A 129 -5.25 -11.77 -0.94
C ASP A 129 -3.96 -10.97 -1.14
N GLY A 130 -3.17 -11.36 -2.14
CA GLY A 130 -1.84 -10.80 -2.35
C GLY A 130 -1.86 -9.31 -2.67
N GLN A 131 -2.84 -8.84 -3.45
CA GLN A 131 -2.93 -7.43 -3.86
C GLN A 131 -3.43 -6.57 -2.70
N PHE A 132 -4.43 -7.04 -1.95
CA PHE A 132 -4.88 -6.36 -0.74
C PHE A 132 -3.77 -6.25 0.30
N ASP A 133 -3.04 -7.33 0.54
CA ASP A 133 -1.96 -7.36 1.53
C ASP A 133 -0.77 -6.50 1.11
N GLU A 134 -0.43 -6.46 -0.18
CA GLU A 134 0.61 -5.56 -0.70
C GLU A 134 0.21 -4.09 -0.53
N PHE A 135 -1.02 -3.72 -0.91
CA PHE A 135 -1.53 -2.36 -0.75
C PHE A 135 -1.59 -1.95 0.73
N LEU A 136 -2.09 -2.84 1.59
CA LEU A 136 -2.08 -2.67 3.05
C LEU A 136 -0.66 -2.49 3.59
N GLY A 137 0.32 -3.20 3.03
CA GLY A 137 1.72 -3.07 3.38
C GLY A 137 2.25 -1.64 3.21
N TYR A 138 1.73 -0.86 2.26
CA TYR A 138 2.05 0.56 2.15
C TYR A 138 1.42 1.37 3.30
N LEU A 139 0.13 1.17 3.58
CA LEU A 139 -0.62 1.89 4.63
C LEU A 139 -0.14 1.59 6.05
N GLN A 140 0.45 0.42 6.27
CA GLN A 140 0.87 -0.06 7.58
C GLN A 140 2.28 0.43 7.98
N LYS A 141 3.08 0.91 7.01
CA LYS A 141 4.44 1.44 7.25
C LYS A 141 4.40 2.74 8.05
N ALA A 142 5.43 2.95 8.87
CA ALA A 142 5.57 4.20 9.63
C ALA A 142 5.77 5.43 8.72
N SER A 143 6.48 5.24 7.60
CA SER A 143 6.68 6.23 6.52
C SER A 143 5.65 6.09 5.39
N GLY A 144 4.61 5.28 5.62
CA GLY A 144 3.52 5.06 4.66
C GLY A 144 2.61 6.29 4.55
N PRO A 145 1.73 6.31 3.54
CA PRO A 145 0.83 7.42 3.34
C PRO A 145 -0.23 7.49 4.43
N GLN A 146 -0.65 8.72 4.76
CA GLN A 146 -1.54 8.96 5.88
C GLN A 146 -2.98 9.01 5.41
N ALA A 147 -3.70 7.90 5.60
CA ALA A 147 -5.13 7.84 5.32
C ALA A 147 -5.92 8.78 6.25
N TYR A 148 -7.00 9.36 5.74
CA TYR A 148 -7.89 10.23 6.51
C TYR A 148 -9.34 10.04 6.08
N TYR A 149 -10.28 10.49 6.91
CA TYR A 149 -11.68 10.67 6.52
C TYR A 149 -12.05 12.14 6.69
N ILE A 150 -13.08 12.59 5.98
CA ILE A 150 -13.59 13.95 6.12
C ILE A 150 -14.69 13.93 7.19
N SER A 151 -14.48 14.70 8.26
CA SER A 151 -15.48 14.83 9.33
C SER A 151 -16.76 15.47 8.78
N ARG A 152 -17.92 14.84 9.05
CA ARG A 152 -19.23 15.45 8.75
C ARG A 152 -19.42 16.77 9.50
N PHE A 153 -18.84 16.86 10.70
CA PHE A 153 -18.84 18.07 11.51
C PHE A 153 -17.62 18.91 11.16
N GLY A 154 -17.84 20.04 10.50
CA GLY A 154 -16.79 21.02 10.17
C GLY A 154 -15.98 20.73 8.90
N LYS A 155 -16.27 19.64 8.16
CA LYS A 155 -15.63 19.29 6.87
C LYS A 155 -14.09 19.27 6.91
N ARG A 156 -13.51 18.87 8.05
CA ARG A 156 -12.04 18.80 8.24
C ARG A 156 -11.50 17.40 7.95
N ARG A 157 -10.26 17.33 7.45
CA ARG A 157 -9.52 16.07 7.28
C ARG A 157 -9.14 15.52 8.67
N MET A 158 -9.56 14.29 8.95
CA MET A 158 -9.28 13.58 10.19
C MET A 158 -8.38 12.38 9.88
N PHE A 159 -7.10 12.51 10.19
CA PHE A 159 -6.12 11.46 9.91
C PHE A 159 -6.33 10.22 10.77
N LEU A 160 -6.21 9.07 10.13
CA LEU A 160 -6.26 7.76 10.75
C LEU A 160 -4.86 7.36 11.19
N ASN A 161 -4.77 6.75 12.37
CA ASN A 161 -3.53 6.11 12.81
C ASN A 161 -3.26 4.89 11.91
N ARG A 162 -2.00 4.63 11.52
CA ARG A 162 -1.64 3.44 10.72
C ARG A 162 -2.14 2.13 11.33
N ARG A 163 -2.24 2.05 12.66
CA ARG A 163 -2.79 0.89 13.39
C ARG A 163 -4.26 0.63 13.10
N GLN A 164 -5.00 1.58 12.51
CA GLN A 164 -6.34 1.34 11.97
C GLN A 164 -6.33 0.14 11.02
N PHE A 165 -5.28 0.01 10.20
CA PHE A 165 -5.07 -1.04 9.22
C PHE A 165 -4.48 -2.33 9.80
N PHE A 166 -4.30 -2.44 11.12
CA PHE A 166 -3.74 -3.65 11.76
C PHE A 166 -4.85 -4.62 12.19
N GLY A 167 -6.11 -4.19 12.14
CA GLY A 167 -7.23 -4.98 12.64
C GLY A 167 -7.53 -6.22 11.78
N ARG A 168 -8.24 -7.18 12.38
CA ARG A 168 -8.70 -8.41 11.69
C ARG A 168 -9.69 -8.15 10.55
N LEU A 169 -10.43 -7.04 10.64
CA LEU A 169 -11.49 -6.67 9.70
C LEU A 169 -11.04 -5.62 8.66
N ARG A 170 -9.72 -5.45 8.48
CA ARG A 170 -9.15 -4.35 7.69
C ARG A 170 -9.53 -4.36 6.20
N TYR A 171 -9.84 -5.50 5.58
CA TYR A 171 -10.24 -5.52 4.15
C TYR A 171 -11.56 -4.76 3.92
N PHE A 172 -12.47 -4.76 4.89
CA PHE A 172 -13.73 -4.04 4.79
C PHE A 172 -13.56 -2.51 4.69
N LEU A 173 -12.40 -1.96 5.08
CA LEU A 173 -12.09 -0.54 4.90
C LEU A 173 -12.00 -0.13 3.41
N PHE A 174 -11.74 -1.11 2.52
CA PHE A 174 -11.65 -0.92 1.07
C PHE A 174 -12.98 -1.17 0.36
N SER A 175 -14.08 -1.43 1.07
CA SER A 175 -15.38 -1.54 0.42
C SER A 175 -15.83 -0.17 -0.07
N GLU A 176 -16.47 -0.14 -1.24
CA GLU A 176 -17.19 1.03 -1.75
C GLU A 176 -18.44 1.34 -0.90
N HIS A 177 -19.02 0.32 -0.27
CA HIS A 177 -20.25 0.49 0.52
C HIS A 177 -19.95 0.88 1.97
N SER A 178 -20.57 1.96 2.44
CA SER A 178 -20.43 2.45 3.82
C SER A 178 -20.86 1.43 4.87
N ALA A 179 -21.83 0.57 4.56
CA ALA A 179 -22.30 -0.48 5.46
C ALA A 179 -21.21 -1.52 5.76
N ASP A 180 -20.37 -1.85 4.76
CA ASP A 180 -19.27 -2.78 4.93
C ASP A 180 -18.15 -2.13 5.73
N ARG A 181 -17.82 -0.87 5.44
CA ARG A 181 -16.84 -0.11 6.23
C ARG A 181 -17.29 0.06 7.69
N ALA A 182 -18.61 0.15 7.94
CA ALA A 182 -19.17 0.22 9.28
C ALA A 182 -18.92 -1.05 10.12
N LEU A 183 -18.64 -2.19 9.49
CA LEU A 183 -18.21 -3.41 10.19
C LEU A 183 -16.90 -3.18 10.94
N VAL A 184 -16.05 -2.27 10.44
CA VAL A 184 -14.75 -1.94 11.00
C VAL A 184 -14.90 -0.87 12.08
N MET A 185 -14.40 -1.20 13.27
CA MET A 185 -14.28 -0.25 14.37
C MET A 185 -13.11 0.69 14.13
N ARG A 186 -13.28 1.97 14.45
CA ARG A 186 -12.22 2.97 14.50
C ARG A 186 -11.35 2.72 15.73
N PHE A 187 -10.06 2.58 15.48
CA PHE A 187 -9.03 2.30 16.47
C PHE A 187 -9.14 3.23 17.68
N ARG A 188 -9.14 2.63 18.89
CA ARG A 188 -9.25 3.28 20.21
C ARG A 188 -10.55 4.03 20.52
N THR A 189 -11.53 4.05 19.62
CA THR A 189 -12.78 4.80 19.87
C THR A 189 -13.98 3.91 20.15
N GLY A 190 -13.96 2.63 19.75
CA GLY A 190 -15.14 1.77 19.91
C GLY A 190 -16.33 2.16 19.01
N HIS A 191 -16.13 3.07 18.06
CA HIS A 191 -17.15 3.50 17.10
C HIS A 191 -16.88 2.91 15.72
N SER A 192 -17.90 2.66 14.92
CA SER A 192 -17.73 2.24 13.52
C SER A 192 -17.13 3.34 12.64
N LEU A 193 -16.50 2.97 11.52
CA LEU A 193 -15.98 3.90 10.52
C LEU A 193 -16.74 3.80 9.18
N PRO A 194 -17.99 4.27 9.09
CA PRO A 194 -18.81 4.13 7.88
C PRO A 194 -18.42 5.09 6.73
N GLY A 195 -17.71 6.17 7.05
CA GLY A 195 -17.32 7.19 6.06
C GLY A 195 -16.32 6.66 5.03
N ASP A 196 -16.23 7.35 3.89
CA ASP A 196 -15.13 7.11 2.96
C ASP A 196 -13.80 7.46 3.63
N ILE A 197 -12.78 6.69 3.26
CA ILE A 197 -11.40 6.89 3.64
C ILE A 197 -10.69 7.33 2.40
N PHE A 198 -9.82 8.31 2.53
CA PHE A 198 -9.10 8.94 1.45
C PHE A 198 -7.60 8.82 1.65
N LEU A 199 -6.89 8.81 0.54
CA LEU A 199 -5.46 9.06 0.44
C LEU A 199 -5.26 10.35 -0.35
N HIS A 200 -4.12 10.99 -0.12
CA HIS A 200 -3.69 12.09 -0.98
C HIS A 200 -3.37 11.57 -2.38
N ARG A 201 -3.66 12.35 -3.42
CA ARG A 201 -3.38 11.99 -4.81
C ARG A 201 -1.92 11.58 -5.03
N ASP A 202 -0.99 12.40 -4.55
CA ASP A 202 0.46 12.13 -4.68
C ASP A 202 0.89 10.81 -4.03
N ASP A 203 0.26 10.46 -2.90
CA ASP A 203 0.53 9.20 -2.20
C ASP A 203 0.06 8.00 -3.02
N VAL A 204 -1.11 8.11 -3.66
CA VAL A 204 -1.63 7.07 -4.56
C VAL A 204 -0.73 6.93 -5.77
N ASP A 205 -0.37 8.03 -6.44
CA ASP A 205 0.49 8.00 -7.62
C ASP A 205 1.88 7.42 -7.27
N LYS A 206 2.41 7.72 -6.08
CA LYS A 206 3.64 7.11 -5.56
C LYS A 206 3.49 5.61 -5.31
N ILE A 207 2.41 5.15 -4.68
CA ILE A 207 2.13 3.72 -4.49
C ILE A 207 2.07 3.04 -5.86
N LEU A 208 1.27 3.56 -6.79
CA LEU A 208 1.10 2.98 -8.13
C LEU A 208 2.43 2.92 -8.90
N SER A 209 3.26 3.97 -8.81
CA SER A 209 4.60 3.97 -9.44
C SER A 209 5.56 2.94 -8.84
N THR A 210 5.40 2.61 -7.56
CA THR A 210 6.26 1.65 -6.84
C THR A 210 5.76 0.22 -7.03
N ALA A 211 4.43 0.06 -7.13
CA ALA A 211 3.73 -1.21 -7.29
C ALA A 211 3.86 -1.79 -8.69
N LYS A 212 3.86 -0.92 -9.72
CA LYS A 212 4.20 -1.36 -11.07
C LYS A 212 5.57 -2.04 -10.98
N PRO A 213 5.71 -3.30 -11.44
CA PRO A 213 6.98 -3.99 -11.36
C PRO A 213 8.03 -3.08 -11.97
N LYS A 214 9.07 -2.71 -11.20
CA LYS A 214 10.30 -2.15 -11.77
C LYS A 214 10.63 -3.07 -12.92
N ARG A 215 10.48 -2.59 -14.16
CA ARG A 215 10.58 -3.42 -15.37
C ARG A 215 11.71 -4.40 -15.14
N LYS A 216 11.39 -5.70 -14.93
CA LYS A 216 12.41 -6.76 -14.99
C LYS A 216 13.13 -6.45 -16.29
N GLY A 217 14.41 -6.11 -16.21
CA GLY A 217 15.17 -5.69 -17.38
C GLY A 217 14.88 -6.69 -18.48
N GLY A 218 14.12 -6.26 -19.49
CA GLY A 218 13.84 -7.10 -20.64
C GLY A 218 15.18 -7.47 -21.28
N PRO A 219 15.23 -8.56 -22.05
CA PRO A 219 16.39 -8.88 -22.87
C PRO A 219 16.56 -7.77 -23.91
N GLY A 220 17.25 -6.70 -23.55
CA GLY A 220 17.19 -5.44 -24.30
C GLY A 220 17.25 -4.20 -23.42
N ARG A 221 18.09 -4.21 -22.37
CA ARG A 221 18.69 -2.94 -21.94
C ARG A 221 19.43 -2.45 -23.18
N ASN A 222 18.88 -1.46 -23.89
CA ASN A 222 19.67 -0.69 -24.84
C ASN A 222 20.78 -0.07 -23.99
N SER A 223 21.90 -0.77 -23.89
CA SER A 223 23.11 -0.18 -23.40
C SER A 223 23.33 1.04 -24.26
N LYS A 224 23.60 2.19 -23.62
CA LYS A 224 23.92 3.45 -24.30
C LYS A 224 24.83 3.27 -25.51
N TYR A 225 25.68 2.24 -25.47
CA TYR A 225 26.58 1.82 -26.52
C TYR A 225 26.28 0.40 -27.02
N ARG A 226 26.54 0.11 -28.29
CA ARG A 226 26.31 -1.18 -28.98
C ARG A 226 27.33 -2.27 -28.60
N TYR A 227 27.47 -2.58 -27.31
CA TYR A 227 28.48 -3.53 -26.81
C TYR A 227 28.37 -4.94 -27.40
N ALA A 228 27.15 -5.45 -27.60
CA ALA A 228 26.97 -6.79 -28.18
C ALA A 228 27.55 -6.88 -29.60
N GLU A 229 27.36 -5.83 -30.40
CA GLU A 229 27.84 -5.78 -31.77
C GLU A 229 29.35 -5.57 -31.85
N ALA A 230 29.91 -4.73 -30.97
CA ALA A 230 31.35 -4.58 -30.83
C ALA A 230 32.03 -5.90 -30.48
N ILE A 231 31.44 -6.67 -29.56
CA ILE A 231 31.96 -7.98 -29.13
C ILE A 231 31.83 -9.00 -30.27
N ILE A 232 30.70 -9.05 -30.97
CA ILE A 232 30.50 -9.96 -32.12
C ILE A 232 31.49 -9.65 -33.24
N ALA A 233 31.69 -8.37 -33.57
CA ALA A 233 32.66 -7.95 -34.57
C ALA A 233 34.09 -8.32 -34.16
N LEU A 234 34.42 -8.20 -32.87
CA LEU A 234 35.73 -8.54 -32.34
C LEU A 234 36.01 -10.05 -32.38
N ILE A 235 35.02 -10.91 -32.09
CA ILE A 235 35.17 -12.38 -32.16
C ILE A 235 35.61 -12.84 -33.57
N GLY A 236 35.21 -12.12 -34.62
CA GLY A 236 35.61 -12.38 -36.00
C GLY A 236 36.96 -11.78 -36.41
N ASP A 237 37.64 -11.04 -35.54
CA ASP A 237 38.93 -10.39 -35.88
C ASP A 237 40.07 -11.42 -35.87
N PRO A 238 40.73 -11.68 -37.02
CA PRO A 238 41.85 -12.64 -37.12
C PRO A 238 43.00 -12.33 -36.17
N ARG A 239 43.14 -11.07 -35.74
CA ARG A 239 44.21 -10.60 -34.85
C ARG A 239 44.02 -11.06 -33.41
N LEU A 240 42.82 -11.49 -33.02
CA LEU A 240 42.61 -12.13 -31.71
C LEU A 240 43.38 -13.46 -31.59
N GLY A 241 43.54 -14.18 -32.71
CA GLY A 241 44.29 -15.44 -32.74
C GLY A 241 45.80 -15.28 -32.53
N ALA A 242 46.32 -14.06 -32.65
CA ALA A 242 47.74 -13.74 -32.46
C ALA A 242 48.05 -13.21 -31.05
N LEU A 243 47.05 -13.14 -30.15
CA LEU A 243 47.25 -12.67 -28.78
C LEU A 243 48.02 -13.71 -27.95
N ASP A 244 49.07 -13.26 -27.26
CA ASP A 244 49.70 -14.08 -26.21
C ASP A 244 48.83 -14.05 -24.95
N LEU A 245 47.97 -15.06 -24.81
CA LEU A 245 47.08 -15.19 -23.68
C LEU A 245 47.84 -15.41 -22.36
N ASN A 246 49.13 -15.78 -22.37
CA ASN A 246 49.92 -15.90 -21.14
C ASN A 246 50.22 -14.52 -20.53
N ASP A 247 50.36 -13.48 -21.35
CA ASP A 247 50.39 -12.09 -20.91
C ASP A 247 48.97 -11.50 -20.84
N ARG A 248 48.32 -11.72 -19.70
CA ARG A 248 46.96 -11.25 -19.45
C ARG A 248 46.86 -9.72 -19.52
N VAL A 249 47.87 -9.00 -19.04
CA VAL A 249 47.82 -7.52 -18.98
C VAL A 249 47.92 -6.94 -20.39
N ALA A 250 48.86 -7.43 -21.20
CA ALA A 250 48.95 -7.02 -22.60
C ALA A 250 47.71 -7.42 -23.40
N SER A 251 47.19 -8.64 -23.20
CA SER A 251 45.99 -9.13 -23.91
C SER A 251 44.74 -8.30 -23.60
N VAL A 252 44.48 -7.97 -22.33
CA VAL A 252 43.36 -7.12 -21.92
C VAL A 252 43.50 -5.71 -22.50
N ARG A 253 44.72 -5.14 -22.49
CA ARG A 253 44.98 -3.82 -23.08
C ARG A 253 44.67 -3.82 -24.58
N THR A 254 45.18 -4.81 -25.32
CA THR A 254 44.97 -4.91 -26.78
C THR A 254 43.48 -5.07 -27.12
N ILE A 255 42.74 -5.94 -26.41
CA ILE A 255 41.29 -6.11 -26.64
C ILE A 255 40.51 -4.82 -26.31
N LYS A 256 40.90 -4.12 -25.24
CA LYS A 256 40.29 -2.85 -24.86
C LYS A 256 40.52 -1.77 -25.93
N GLU A 257 41.73 -1.67 -26.48
CA GLU A 257 42.05 -0.74 -27.58
C GLU A 257 41.22 -1.06 -28.83
N ARG A 258 41.04 -2.33 -29.17
CA ARG A 258 40.22 -2.75 -30.31
C ARG A 258 38.74 -2.44 -30.14
N LEU A 259 38.20 -2.65 -28.94
CA LEU A 259 36.84 -2.23 -28.64
C LEU A 259 36.68 -0.72 -28.79
N ALA A 260 37.66 0.07 -28.32
CA ALA A 260 37.64 1.53 -28.47
C ALA A 260 37.68 1.94 -29.96
N GLU A 261 38.59 1.36 -30.76
CA GLU A 261 38.68 1.60 -32.21
C GLU A 261 37.37 1.28 -32.92
N TRP A 262 36.73 0.14 -32.60
CA TRP A 262 35.44 -0.20 -33.18
C TRP A 262 34.36 0.83 -32.84
N PHE A 263 34.31 1.32 -31.60
CA PHE A 263 33.35 2.34 -31.19
C PHE A 263 33.62 3.70 -31.83
N GLU A 264 34.88 4.07 -32.06
CA GLU A 264 35.23 5.29 -32.80
C GLU A 264 34.79 5.22 -34.27
N VAL A 265 35.04 4.09 -34.93
CA VAL A 265 34.66 3.88 -36.34
C VAL A 265 33.14 3.80 -36.52
N ASN A 266 32.43 3.27 -35.52
CA ASN A 266 30.98 3.05 -35.58
C ASN A 266 30.19 4.04 -34.71
N ALA A 267 30.80 5.17 -34.34
CA ALA A 267 30.13 6.22 -33.59
C ALA A 267 28.97 6.82 -34.41
N ASP A 268 27.86 7.11 -33.76
CA ASP A 268 26.74 7.81 -34.39
C ASP A 268 27.04 9.32 -34.53
N ALA A 269 26.07 10.08 -35.05
CA ALA A 269 26.22 11.52 -35.27
C ALA A 269 26.53 12.34 -33.99
N SER A 270 26.43 11.75 -32.78
CA SER A 270 26.80 12.39 -31.52
C SER A 270 28.30 12.29 -31.21
N GLY A 271 29.01 11.34 -31.83
CA GLY A 271 30.43 11.06 -31.53
C GLY A 271 30.70 10.55 -30.12
N ASP A 272 29.66 10.20 -29.34
CA ASP A 272 29.79 9.71 -27.97
C ASP A 272 30.22 8.23 -27.96
N VAL A 273 31.43 7.96 -27.46
CA VAL A 273 32.00 6.61 -27.35
C VAL A 273 32.21 6.22 -25.88
N PRO A 274 32.17 4.92 -25.54
CA PRO A 274 32.45 4.46 -24.19
C PRO A 274 33.84 4.89 -23.72
N ARG A 275 33.94 5.26 -22.45
CA ARG A 275 35.25 5.54 -21.83
C ARG A 275 36.01 4.23 -21.61
N GLY A 276 37.34 4.31 -21.60
CA GLY A 276 38.19 3.13 -21.47
C GLY A 276 37.94 2.32 -20.18
N ASP A 277 37.58 2.95 -19.08
CA ASP A 277 37.19 2.27 -17.83
C ASP A 277 35.92 1.43 -18.00
N GLN A 278 34.99 1.86 -18.87
CA GLN A 278 33.77 1.12 -19.20
C GLN A 278 34.03 -0.09 -20.11
N LEU A 279 35.15 -0.10 -20.84
CA LEU A 279 35.56 -1.20 -21.72
C LEU A 279 36.37 -2.29 -21.00
N SER A 280 37.08 -1.94 -19.91
CA SER A 280 37.93 -2.88 -19.15
C SER A 280 37.21 -4.17 -18.73
N PRO A 281 35.98 -4.14 -18.16
CA PRO A 281 35.31 -5.36 -17.72
C PRO A 281 34.92 -6.31 -18.86
N TYR A 282 34.71 -5.76 -20.07
CA TYR A 282 34.40 -6.57 -21.25
C TYR A 282 35.68 -7.18 -21.83
N ALA A 283 36.77 -6.42 -21.86
CA ALA A 283 38.06 -6.93 -22.33
C ALA A 283 38.58 -8.09 -21.47
N GLU A 284 38.44 -8.00 -20.15
CA GLU A 284 38.78 -9.09 -19.22
C GLU A 284 37.97 -10.37 -19.51
N LYS A 285 36.65 -10.25 -19.67
CA LYS A 285 35.77 -11.38 -19.99
C LYS A 285 36.12 -12.06 -21.31
N ILE A 286 36.52 -11.28 -22.31
CA ILE A 286 36.93 -11.82 -23.61
C ILE A 286 38.23 -12.60 -23.48
N VAL A 287 39.25 -12.08 -22.78
CA VAL A 287 40.49 -12.81 -22.52
C VAL A 287 40.23 -14.11 -21.77
N ASP A 288 39.42 -14.05 -20.72
CA ASP A 288 39.08 -15.23 -19.92
C ASP A 288 38.31 -16.27 -20.78
N HIS A 289 37.43 -15.82 -21.67
CA HIS A 289 36.75 -16.69 -22.63
C HIS A 289 37.72 -17.32 -23.64
N LEU A 290 38.62 -16.54 -24.23
CA LEU A 290 39.63 -17.04 -25.18
C LEU A 290 40.54 -18.10 -24.55
N LYS A 291 40.91 -17.93 -23.27
CA LYS A 291 41.66 -18.95 -22.51
C LYS A 291 40.88 -20.24 -22.26
N SER A 292 39.56 -20.13 -22.15
CA SER A 292 38.68 -21.28 -21.90
C SER A 292 38.35 -22.09 -23.16
N LEU A 293 38.68 -21.58 -24.34
CA LEU A 293 38.46 -22.29 -25.60
C LEU A 293 39.49 -23.42 -25.75
N PRO A 294 39.08 -24.62 -26.17
CA PRO A 294 40.01 -25.69 -26.50
C PRO A 294 40.93 -25.23 -27.65
N PRO A 295 42.21 -25.67 -27.68
CA PRO A 295 43.11 -25.35 -28.78
C PRO A 295 42.47 -25.83 -30.08
N VAL A 296 42.28 -24.90 -31.02
CA VAL A 296 41.77 -25.19 -32.35
C VAL A 296 42.77 -26.15 -33.02
N GLN A 297 42.38 -27.40 -33.22
CA GLN A 297 43.12 -28.32 -34.08
C GLN A 297 43.03 -27.78 -35.51
N GLY A 298 44.13 -27.22 -36.00
CA GLY A 298 44.26 -26.78 -37.37
C GLY A 298 44.21 -27.95 -38.35
N GLY A 299 43.44 -27.78 -39.42
CA GLY A 299 43.69 -28.41 -40.71
C GLY A 299 44.55 -27.51 -41.57
#